data_AF-A0A0G0UVH2-F1
#
_entry.id   AF-A0A0G0UVH2-F1
#
_cell.length_a   1.000
_cell.length_b   1.000
_cell.length_c   1.000
_cell.angle_alpha   90.00
_cell.angle_beta   90.00
_cell.angle_gamma   90.00
#
_symmetry.space_group_name_H-M   'P 1'
#
loop_
_entity.id
_entity.type
_entity.pdbx_description
1 polymer ?
#
loop_
_entity_poly.entity_id
_entity_poly.type
_entity_poly.pdbx_seq_one_letter_code
_entity_poly.pdbx_strand_id
1 'polypeptide(L)'
;MKKVFVLILVIALLAPATTAFAGGFDEYGYNDVANIFNGTGASWSLAKGLPADYLGIYSNDKLVMKWNSEWVRGNTEGWSKPPYAAWENNEWNGAFPGGSGAVWHYKIVWVGNYAADLSLIPDGAYGIWGQFAVIMDQGIDPSFGPGHLWFAHANPAGYGSYGN
;
A
#
# COMPACT_ATOMS: atom_id res chain seq x y z
N MET A 1 -38.80 -33.74 44.00
CA MET A 1 -38.98 -33.01 42.72
C MET A 1 -38.41 -31.59 42.86
N LYS A 2 -37.28 -31.28 42.24
CA LYS A 2 -36.86 -29.91 41.91
C LYS A 2 -36.18 -29.96 40.56
N LYS A 3 -36.83 -29.38 39.55
CA LYS A 3 -36.35 -29.34 38.16
C LYS A 3 -35.25 -28.29 38.05
N VAL A 4 -34.08 -28.69 37.57
CA VAL A 4 -32.99 -27.78 37.22
C VAL A 4 -33.31 -27.21 35.83
N PHE A 5 -33.44 -25.89 35.73
CA PHE A 5 -33.51 -25.18 34.45
C PHE A 5 -32.09 -24.89 33.96
N VAL A 6 -31.72 -25.47 32.82
CA VAL A 6 -30.49 -25.09 32.10
C VAL A 6 -30.88 -24.02 31.08
N LEU A 7 -30.38 -22.80 31.28
CA LEU A 7 -30.51 -21.70 30.33
C LEU A 7 -29.34 -21.81 29.33
N ILE A 8 -29.61 -22.23 28.10
CA ILE A 8 -28.61 -22.22 27.01
C ILE A 8 -28.57 -20.80 26.45
N LEU A 9 -27.50 -20.08 26.74
CA LEU A 9 -27.19 -18.77 26.15
C LEU A 9 -26.58 -19.01 24.76
N VAL A 10 -27.37 -18.85 23.71
CA VAL A 10 -26.87 -18.81 22.33
C VAL A 10 -26.28 -17.42 22.09
N ILE A 11 -24.95 -17.30 22.21
CA ILE A 11 -24.21 -16.12 21.75
C ILE A 11 -24.16 -16.22 20.22
N ALA A 12 -25.07 -15.53 19.55
CA ALA A 12 -24.98 -15.30 18.11
C ALA A 12 -23.78 -14.39 17.84
N LEU A 13 -22.69 -14.97 17.32
CA LEU A 13 -21.56 -14.24 16.76
C LEU A 13 -22.06 -13.42 15.55
N LEU A 14 -22.40 -12.17 15.79
CA LEU A 14 -22.56 -11.15 14.75
C LEU A 14 -21.17 -10.84 14.17
N ALA A 15 -20.72 -11.66 13.23
CA ALA A 15 -19.65 -11.24 12.33
C ALA A 15 -20.19 -10.07 11.49
N PRO A 16 -19.48 -8.93 11.36
CA PRO A 16 -19.88 -7.88 10.44
C PRO A 16 -19.90 -8.49 9.03
N ALA A 17 -21.08 -8.50 8.40
CA ALA A 17 -21.21 -8.87 7.01
C ALA A 17 -20.48 -7.81 6.18
N THR A 18 -19.29 -8.12 5.68
CA THR A 18 -18.63 -7.31 4.68
C THR A 18 -19.48 -7.36 3.42
N THR A 19 -20.13 -6.25 3.10
CA THR A 19 -20.85 -6.12 1.84
C THR A 19 -19.83 -6.17 0.73
N ALA A 20 -19.71 -7.32 0.06
CA ALA A 20 -18.89 -7.43 -1.15
C ALA A 20 -19.47 -6.46 -2.19
N PHE A 21 -18.75 -5.38 -2.52
CA PHE A 21 -19.16 -4.49 -3.59
C PHE A 21 -19.09 -5.25 -4.92
N ALA A 22 -19.98 -4.89 -5.85
CA ALA A 22 -20.02 -5.51 -7.16
C ALA A 22 -18.64 -5.38 -7.83
N GLY A 23 -17.98 -6.51 -8.14
CA GLY A 23 -16.69 -6.54 -8.83
C GLY A 23 -15.47 -6.95 -7.99
N GLY A 24 -15.64 -7.32 -6.71
CA GLY A 24 -14.55 -7.87 -5.88
C GLY A 24 -13.63 -6.81 -5.24
N PHE A 25 -13.99 -5.54 -5.37
CA PHE A 25 -13.38 -4.45 -4.61
C PHE A 25 -14.19 -4.17 -3.33
N ASP A 26 -13.57 -3.57 -2.31
CA ASP A 26 -14.26 -3.03 -1.14
C ASP A 26 -14.69 -1.56 -1.34
N GLU A 27 -15.27 -0.94 -0.30
CA GLU A 27 -15.70 0.47 -0.34
C GLU A 27 -14.57 1.48 -0.57
N TYR A 28 -13.33 1.11 -0.27
CA TYR A 28 -12.17 1.98 -0.40
C TYR A 28 -11.41 1.75 -1.73
N GLY A 29 -11.70 0.66 -2.43
CA GLY A 29 -11.06 0.30 -3.69
C GLY A 29 -9.99 -0.79 -3.57
N TYR A 30 -9.94 -1.56 -2.48
CA TYR A 30 -9.08 -2.74 -2.36
C TYR A 30 -9.74 -3.99 -2.95
N ASN A 31 -8.99 -4.75 -3.72
CA ASN A 31 -9.28 -6.13 -4.09
C ASN A 31 -8.13 -7.02 -3.60
N ASP A 32 -8.28 -7.54 -2.39
CA ASP A 32 -7.25 -8.34 -1.72
C ASP A 32 -6.99 -9.68 -2.40
N VAL A 33 -7.96 -10.21 -3.14
CA VAL A 33 -7.80 -11.44 -3.93
C VAL A 33 -6.87 -11.19 -5.12
N ALA A 34 -7.00 -10.02 -5.75
CA ALA A 34 -6.20 -9.63 -6.90
C ALA A 34 -4.88 -8.93 -6.54
N ASN A 35 -4.69 -8.56 -5.26
CA ASN A 35 -3.59 -7.72 -4.79
C ASN A 35 -3.53 -6.35 -5.50
N ILE A 36 -4.70 -5.70 -5.60
CA ILE A 36 -4.83 -4.41 -6.29
C ILE A 36 -5.61 -3.44 -5.41
N PHE A 37 -5.14 -2.20 -5.36
CA PHE A 37 -5.92 -1.05 -4.94
C PHE A 37 -6.20 -0.17 -6.17
N ASN A 38 -7.44 0.29 -6.32
CA ASN A 38 -7.83 1.24 -7.35
C ASN A 38 -8.84 2.23 -6.78
N GLY A 39 -8.34 3.41 -6.40
CA GLY A 39 -9.13 4.43 -5.74
C GLY A 39 -8.51 5.81 -5.85
N THR A 40 -8.74 6.65 -4.85
CA THR A 40 -8.06 7.93 -4.65
C THR A 40 -7.16 7.90 -3.43
N GLY A 41 -6.29 8.91 -3.31
CA GLY A 41 -5.56 9.16 -2.06
C GLY A 41 -6.48 9.22 -0.84
N ALA A 42 -7.61 9.91 -0.95
CA ALA A 42 -8.61 10.03 0.12
C ALA A 42 -9.21 8.68 0.53
N SER A 43 -9.58 7.82 -0.42
CA SER A 43 -10.10 6.48 -0.10
C SER A 43 -9.05 5.59 0.56
N TRP A 44 -7.78 5.72 0.13
CA TRP A 44 -6.67 5.04 0.81
C TRP A 44 -6.51 5.53 2.25
N SER A 45 -6.57 6.86 2.49
CA SER A 45 -6.48 7.43 3.83
C SER A 45 -7.61 6.93 4.74
N LEU A 46 -8.85 6.92 4.23
CA LEU A 46 -10.01 6.41 4.98
C LEU A 46 -9.86 4.92 5.33
N ALA A 47 -9.35 4.09 4.41
CA ALA A 47 -9.06 2.68 4.69
C ALA A 47 -8.01 2.47 5.80
N LYS A 48 -7.13 3.45 6.01
CA LYS A 48 -6.14 3.47 7.10
C LYS A 48 -6.66 4.11 8.39
N GLY A 49 -7.94 4.49 8.45
CA GLY A 49 -8.53 5.19 9.60
C GLY A 49 -8.04 6.62 9.75
N LEU A 50 -7.55 7.22 8.67
CA LEU A 50 -7.06 8.60 8.62
C LEU A 50 -8.14 9.52 8.01
N PRO A 51 -8.08 10.84 8.28
CA PRO A 51 -8.93 11.82 7.60
C PRO A 51 -8.79 11.74 6.07
N ALA A 52 -9.87 12.05 5.34
CA ALA A 52 -9.89 11.99 3.88
C ALA A 52 -8.88 12.97 3.22
N ASP A 53 -8.52 14.04 3.91
CA ASP A 53 -7.58 15.07 3.47
C ASP A 53 -6.16 14.88 4.03
N TYR A 54 -5.87 13.71 4.63
CA TYR A 54 -4.56 13.41 5.23
C TYR A 54 -3.39 13.60 4.25
N LEU A 55 -3.61 13.35 2.97
CA LEU A 55 -2.61 13.50 1.91
C LEU A 55 -2.59 14.91 1.28
N GLY A 56 -3.35 15.85 1.83
CA GLY A 56 -3.42 17.23 1.36
C GLY A 56 -3.86 17.32 -0.09
N ILE A 57 -3.06 17.98 -0.92
CA ILE A 57 -3.37 18.22 -2.34
C ILE A 57 -3.51 16.92 -3.17
N TYR A 58 -2.90 15.81 -2.72
CA TYR A 58 -2.94 14.52 -3.42
C TYR A 58 -4.18 13.69 -3.08
N SER A 59 -5.03 14.16 -2.16
CA SER A 59 -6.19 13.39 -1.68
C SER A 59 -7.18 13.05 -2.80
N ASN A 60 -7.32 13.91 -3.80
CA ASN A 60 -8.20 13.66 -4.95
C ASN A 60 -7.56 12.80 -6.04
N ASP A 61 -6.24 12.65 -6.04
CA ASP A 61 -5.52 11.98 -7.11
C ASP A 61 -5.92 10.52 -7.22
N LYS A 62 -5.95 10.01 -8.46
CA LYS A 62 -6.14 8.58 -8.70
C LYS A 62 -4.89 7.84 -8.27
N LEU A 63 -5.09 6.78 -7.50
CA LEU A 63 -4.03 5.90 -7.04
C LEU A 63 -4.38 4.47 -7.43
N VAL A 64 -3.48 3.86 -8.19
CA VAL A 64 -3.48 2.43 -8.44
C VAL A 64 -2.26 1.83 -7.74
N MET A 65 -2.49 0.87 -6.87
CA MET A 65 -1.42 0.10 -6.24
C MET A 65 -1.54 -1.37 -6.63
N LYS A 66 -0.41 -2.06 -6.79
CA LYS A 66 -0.39 -3.52 -6.89
C LYS A 66 0.78 -4.06 -6.09
N TRP A 67 0.60 -5.25 -5.55
CA TRP A 67 1.62 -5.88 -4.71
C TRP A 67 1.65 -7.39 -4.94
N ASN A 68 2.70 -8.06 -4.45
CA ASN A 68 2.78 -9.51 -4.51
C ASN A 68 2.28 -10.20 -3.23
N SER A 69 2.23 -11.53 -3.26
CA SER A 69 1.83 -12.34 -2.10
C SER A 69 2.75 -12.16 -0.89
N GLU A 70 4.02 -11.83 -1.09
CA GLU A 70 4.97 -11.58 0.01
C GLU A 70 4.65 -10.27 0.75
N TRP A 71 4.11 -9.27 0.04
CA TRP A 71 3.57 -8.07 0.68
C TRP A 71 2.39 -8.40 1.59
N VAL A 72 1.49 -9.28 1.13
CA VAL A 72 0.36 -9.76 1.93
C VAL A 72 0.85 -10.55 3.15
N ARG A 73 1.80 -11.48 2.95
CA ARG A 73 2.42 -12.24 4.04
C ARG A 73 2.99 -11.30 5.09
N GLY A 74 3.82 -10.34 4.66
CA GLY A 74 4.47 -9.38 5.55
C GLY A 74 3.49 -8.52 6.33
N ASN A 75 2.44 -7.98 5.69
CA ASN A 75 1.39 -7.27 6.41
C ASN A 75 0.67 -8.16 7.43
N THR A 76 0.34 -9.40 7.05
CA THR A 76 -0.37 -10.35 7.91
C THR A 76 0.43 -10.71 9.17
N GLU A 77 1.74 -10.86 9.03
CA GLU A 77 2.61 -11.22 10.15
C GLU A 77 3.34 -10.03 10.79
N GLY A 78 2.95 -8.80 10.44
CA GLY A 78 3.55 -7.58 10.98
C GLY A 78 5.04 -7.48 10.70
N TRP A 79 5.50 -8.00 9.56
CA TRP A 79 6.89 -8.02 9.11
C TRP A 79 7.86 -8.74 10.07
N SER A 80 7.36 -9.66 10.90
CA SER A 80 8.13 -10.30 11.98
C SER A 80 8.98 -11.52 11.58
N LYS A 81 8.76 -12.12 10.41
CA LYS A 81 9.49 -13.30 9.92
C LYS A 81 10.24 -13.07 8.60
N PRO A 82 11.30 -12.23 8.62
CA PRO A 82 12.16 -12.06 7.45
C PRO A 82 12.90 -13.36 7.08
N PRO A 83 13.40 -13.49 5.84
CA PRO A 83 13.36 -12.49 4.75
C PRO A 83 12.00 -12.42 4.06
N TYR A 84 11.75 -11.34 3.32
CA TYR A 84 10.60 -11.19 2.42
C TYR A 84 11.05 -10.84 1.02
N ALA A 85 10.41 -11.42 0.01
CA ALA A 85 10.52 -10.98 -1.37
C ALA A 85 9.38 -9.99 -1.72
N ALA A 86 8.98 -9.14 -0.77
CA ALA A 86 7.81 -8.28 -0.89
C ALA A 86 8.08 -7.08 -1.80
N TRP A 87 7.11 -6.76 -2.65
CA TRP A 87 7.14 -5.54 -3.46
C TRP A 87 5.75 -4.96 -3.66
N GLU A 88 5.70 -3.65 -3.87
CA GLU A 88 4.52 -2.94 -4.37
C GLU A 88 4.90 -1.94 -5.46
N ASN A 89 3.91 -1.53 -6.26
CA ASN A 89 4.00 -0.42 -7.20
C ASN A 89 2.87 0.55 -6.92
N ASN A 90 3.16 1.86 -6.98
CA ASN A 90 2.18 2.91 -6.79
C ASN A 90 2.17 3.81 -8.03
N GLU A 91 1.02 3.96 -8.66
CA GLU A 91 0.80 4.85 -9.79
C GLU A 91 -0.20 5.94 -9.37
N TRP A 92 0.30 7.17 -9.24
CA TRP A 92 -0.48 8.36 -8.93
C TRP A 92 -0.78 9.14 -10.19
N ASN A 93 -2.01 9.62 -10.33
CA ASN A 93 -2.43 10.50 -11.41
C ASN A 93 -3.41 11.57 -10.89
N GLY A 94 -2.89 12.78 -10.74
CA GLY A 94 -3.60 14.02 -10.46
C GLY A 94 -3.76 14.93 -11.68
N ALA A 95 -3.37 14.49 -12.88
CA ALA A 95 -3.42 15.28 -14.12
C ALA A 95 -4.83 15.35 -14.73
N PHE A 96 -5.79 15.82 -13.93
CA PHE A 96 -7.18 16.05 -14.33
C PHE A 96 -7.78 17.24 -13.56
N PRO A 97 -8.90 17.83 -14.02
CA PRO A 97 -9.54 18.93 -13.31
C PRO A 97 -9.91 18.55 -11.85
N GLY A 98 -9.31 19.22 -10.87
CA GLY A 98 -9.53 18.98 -9.45
C GLY A 98 -8.57 17.99 -8.77
N GLY A 99 -7.61 17.44 -9.53
CA GLY A 99 -6.44 16.74 -8.98
C GLY A 99 -5.29 17.69 -8.65
N SER A 100 -4.21 17.15 -8.10
CA SER A 100 -3.00 17.91 -7.73
C SER A 100 -2.20 18.43 -8.92
N GLY A 101 -2.42 17.87 -10.11
CA GLY A 101 -1.56 18.05 -11.29
C GLY A 101 -0.31 17.17 -11.29
N ALA A 102 -0.04 16.41 -10.22
CA ALA A 102 1.10 15.50 -10.15
C ALA A 102 0.81 14.14 -10.79
N VAL A 103 1.83 13.50 -11.35
CA VAL A 103 1.79 12.11 -11.84
C VAL A 103 3.07 11.45 -11.36
N TRP A 104 2.96 10.30 -10.67
CA TRP A 104 4.12 9.59 -10.14
C TRP A 104 3.99 8.08 -10.36
N HIS A 105 5.11 7.42 -10.61
CA HIS A 105 5.23 5.97 -10.62
C HIS A 105 6.33 5.58 -9.66
N TYR A 106 6.01 4.72 -8.69
CA TYR A 106 6.96 4.16 -7.72
C TYR A 106 7.08 2.65 -7.87
N LYS A 107 8.30 2.14 -7.65
CA LYS A 107 8.58 0.73 -7.38
C LYS A 107 9.22 0.60 -6.02
N ILE A 108 8.61 -0.21 -5.16
CA ILE A 108 9.01 -0.37 -3.76
C ILE A 108 9.28 -1.83 -3.49
N VAL A 109 10.37 -2.13 -2.79
CA VAL A 109 10.78 -3.49 -2.42
C VAL A 109 11.20 -3.56 -0.96
N TRP A 110 10.99 -4.71 -0.33
CA TRP A 110 11.57 -5.01 0.97
C TRP A 110 13.08 -5.24 0.80
N VAL A 111 13.88 -4.64 1.69
CA VAL A 111 15.36 -4.72 1.64
C VAL A 111 15.98 -5.24 2.94
N GLY A 112 15.16 -5.52 3.95
CA GLY A 112 15.64 -5.76 5.31
C GLY A 112 15.74 -4.47 6.12
N ASN A 113 16.08 -4.59 7.40
CA ASN A 113 16.11 -3.47 8.34
C ASN A 113 17.25 -2.50 8.02
N TYR A 114 17.04 -1.61 7.05
CA TYR A 114 18.06 -0.65 6.63
C TYR A 114 18.35 0.41 7.70
N ALA A 115 17.47 0.56 8.70
CA ALA A 115 17.75 1.40 9.86
C ALA A 115 18.89 0.81 10.73
N ALA A 116 19.13 -0.50 10.67
CA ALA A 116 20.28 -1.15 11.31
C ALA A 116 21.48 -1.30 10.35
N ASP A 117 21.24 -1.40 9.04
CA ASP A 117 22.29 -1.54 8.03
C ASP A 117 21.92 -0.78 6.74
N LEU A 118 22.49 0.42 6.58
CA LEU A 118 22.24 1.25 5.39
C LEU A 118 22.73 0.62 4.09
N SER A 119 23.65 -0.37 4.13
CA SER A 119 24.14 -1.05 2.92
C SER A 119 23.07 -1.90 2.23
N LEU A 120 21.95 -2.15 2.91
CA LEU A 120 20.78 -2.81 2.33
C LEU A 120 20.04 -1.93 1.31
N ILE A 121 20.23 -0.61 1.34
CA ILE A 121 19.64 0.29 0.35
C ILE A 121 20.45 0.17 -0.94
N PRO A 122 19.84 -0.22 -2.08
CA PRO A 122 20.54 -0.29 -3.35
C PRO A 122 21.05 1.08 -3.81
N ASP A 123 22.18 1.11 -4.49
CA ASP A 123 22.70 2.33 -5.11
C ASP A 123 21.64 2.98 -6.02
N GLY A 124 21.36 4.27 -5.82
CA GLY A 124 20.34 5.01 -6.55
C GLY A 124 18.91 4.83 -6.04
N ALA A 125 18.71 4.10 -4.94
CA ALA A 125 17.44 3.99 -4.22
C ALA A 125 17.43 4.86 -2.96
N TYR A 126 16.28 4.95 -2.28
CA TYR A 126 16.21 5.48 -0.92
C TYR A 126 15.29 4.64 -0.04
N GLY A 127 15.64 4.55 1.24
CA GLY A 127 14.90 3.79 2.24
C GLY A 127 13.60 4.48 2.66
N ILE A 128 12.53 3.69 2.80
CA ILE A 128 11.25 4.10 3.39
C ILE A 128 10.76 3.05 4.39
N TRP A 129 10.02 3.49 5.40
CA TRP A 129 9.34 2.59 6.34
C TRP A 129 10.26 1.59 7.08
N GLY A 130 11.54 1.95 7.26
CA GLY A 130 12.52 1.21 8.06
C GLY A 130 13.04 -0.10 7.45
N GLN A 131 12.30 -0.69 6.51
CA GLN A 131 12.66 -1.98 5.90
C GLN A 131 12.35 -2.11 4.40
N PHE A 132 11.94 -1.02 3.76
CA PHE A 132 11.66 -0.95 2.33
C PHE A 132 12.55 0.09 1.66
N ALA A 133 12.73 -0.03 0.35
CA ALA A 133 13.35 1.00 -0.45
C ALA A 133 12.50 1.30 -1.69
N VAL A 134 12.46 2.56 -2.07
CA VAL A 134 12.02 2.99 -3.41
C VAL A 134 13.20 2.78 -4.35
N ILE A 135 13.09 1.80 -5.24
CA ILE A 135 14.14 1.47 -6.22
C ILE A 135 13.97 2.20 -7.54
N MET A 136 12.78 2.72 -7.81
CA MET A 136 12.54 3.66 -8.88
C MET A 136 11.36 4.54 -8.54
N ASP A 137 11.52 5.83 -8.78
CA ASP A 137 10.40 6.72 -8.97
C ASP A 137 10.67 7.71 -10.08
N GLN A 138 9.58 8.10 -10.73
CA GLN A 138 9.62 9.14 -11.73
C GLN A 138 8.24 9.78 -11.89
N GLY A 139 8.21 11.01 -12.37
CA GLY A 139 6.96 11.73 -12.47
C GLY A 139 7.06 13.17 -12.94
N ILE A 140 5.92 13.86 -12.91
CA ILE A 140 5.80 15.31 -13.05
C ILE A 140 5.07 15.79 -11.81
N ASP A 141 5.57 16.83 -11.16
CA ASP A 141 4.92 17.39 -9.96
C ASP A 141 5.09 18.91 -9.93
N PRO A 142 3.98 19.67 -10.08
CA PRO A 142 4.01 21.13 -10.06
C PRO A 142 4.63 21.72 -8.79
N SER A 143 4.64 20.98 -7.68
CA SER A 143 5.23 21.40 -6.40
C SER A 143 6.76 21.42 -6.44
N PHE A 144 7.38 20.64 -7.34
CA PHE A 144 8.83 20.55 -7.51
C PHE A 144 9.35 21.35 -8.71
N GLY A 145 8.48 21.67 -9.66
CA GLY A 145 8.79 22.52 -10.81
C GLY A 145 8.34 21.92 -12.13
N PRO A 146 8.66 22.59 -13.26
CA PRO A 146 8.30 22.08 -14.57
C PRO A 146 9.17 20.89 -14.97
N GLY A 147 8.58 19.94 -15.69
CA GLY A 147 9.29 18.85 -16.35
C GLY A 147 9.21 17.51 -15.62
N HIS A 148 9.89 16.52 -16.21
CA HIS A 148 9.93 15.15 -15.71
C HIS A 148 11.07 14.97 -14.70
N LEU A 149 10.78 14.31 -13.59
CA LEU A 149 11.62 14.15 -12.42
C LEU A 149 11.91 12.66 -12.17
N TRP A 150 13.05 12.40 -11.53
CA TRP A 150 13.45 11.10 -10.99
C TRP A 150 14.12 11.34 -9.64
N PHE A 151 13.65 10.72 -8.56
CA PHE A 151 14.36 10.72 -7.28
C PHE A 151 15.08 9.40 -7.03
N ALA A 152 14.54 8.28 -7.49
CA ALA A 152 15.20 6.97 -7.44
C ALA A 152 15.33 6.33 -8.83
N HIS A 153 16.48 5.72 -9.09
CA HIS A 153 16.72 4.90 -10.27
C HIS A 153 17.84 3.89 -9.99
N ALA A 154 17.53 2.88 -9.17
CA ALA A 154 18.45 1.80 -8.91
C ALA A 154 18.78 1.02 -10.20
N ASN A 155 19.98 0.46 -10.28
CA ASN A 155 20.39 -0.36 -11.41
C ASN A 155 20.75 -1.77 -10.94
N PRO A 156 19.89 -2.78 -11.16
CA PRO A 156 18.61 -2.74 -11.89
C PRO A 156 17.40 -2.30 -11.04
N ALA A 157 16.46 -1.55 -11.64
CA ALA A 157 15.17 -1.18 -11.02
C ALA A 157 14.04 -2.19 -11.26
N GLY A 158 14.39 -3.48 -11.33
CA GLY A 158 13.46 -4.58 -11.58
C GLY A 158 13.20 -5.41 -10.33
N TYR A 159 11.94 -5.77 -10.06
CA TYR A 159 11.58 -6.57 -8.88
C TYR A 159 12.31 -7.92 -8.80
N GLY A 160 12.65 -8.53 -9.94
CA GLY A 160 13.39 -9.79 -9.99
C GLY A 160 14.78 -9.74 -9.38
N SER A 161 15.32 -8.56 -9.11
CA SER A 161 16.63 -8.38 -8.46
C SER A 161 16.55 -8.30 -6.93
N TYR A 162 15.34 -8.28 -6.36
CA TYR A 162 15.09 -8.06 -4.93
C TYR A 162 14.21 -9.17 -4.31
N GLY A 163 14.10 -10.32 -4.98
CA GLY A 163 13.16 -11.39 -4.63
C GLY A 163 13.78 -12.77 -4.36
N ASN A 164 14.94 -12.82 -3.70
CA ASN A 164 15.59 -14.09 -3.30
C ASN A 164 15.51 -14.33 -1.80
#